data_AF-A0A923S944-F1
#
_entry.id   AF-A0A923S944-F1
#
_cell.length_a   1.000
_cell.length_b   1.000
_cell.length_c   1.000
_cell.angle_alpha   90.00
_cell.angle_beta   90.00
_cell.angle_gamma   90.00
#
_symmetry.space_group_name_H-M   'P 1'
#
loop_
_entity.id
_entity.type
_entity.pdbx_description
1 polymer ?
#
loop_
_entity_poly.entity_id
_entity_poly.type
_entity_poly.pdbx_seq_one_letter_code
_entity_poly.pdbx_strand_id
1 'polypeptide(L)' 'MTDGAKERRIQAVKLADALNAIEGVPVSKYAKMLSQCWANGDLTGEQMKEALLASHYRLAAQEHSAHETMFSQEQ' A
#
# COMPACT_ATOMS: atom_id res chain seq x y z
N MET A 1 12.96 18.48 -2.97
CA MET A 1 13.75 17.43 -2.29
C MET A 1 15.18 17.49 -2.77
N THR A 2 16.16 17.20 -1.93
CA THR A 2 17.56 17.06 -2.39
C THR A 2 17.75 15.67 -3.00
N ASP A 3 18.57 15.55 -4.04
CA ASP A 3 18.81 14.28 -4.75
C ASP A 3 19.28 13.16 -3.81
N GLY A 4 20.05 13.51 -2.77
CA GLY A 4 20.49 12.57 -1.74
C GLY A 4 19.36 12.02 -0.85
N ALA A 5 18.27 12.77 -0.63
CA ALA A 5 17.12 12.27 0.12
C ALA A 5 16.34 11.22 -0.69
N LYS A 6 16.17 11.46 -1.99
CA LYS A 6 15.53 10.54 -2.92
C LYS A 6 16.28 9.20 -2.99
N GLU A 7 17.60 9.23 -3.14
CA GLU A 7 18.42 8.01 -3.20
C GLU A 7 18.28 7.18 -1.92
N ARG A 8 18.34 7.81 -0.74
CA ARG A 8 18.13 7.11 0.54
C ARG A 8 16.75 6.44 0.63
N ARG A 9 15.71 7.09 0.11
CA ARG A 9 14.37 6.50 0.09
C ARG A 9 14.26 5.33 -0.88
N ILE A 10 14.89 5.40 -2.05
CA ILE A 10 14.93 4.29 -3.01
C ILE A 10 15.61 3.06 -2.38
N GLN A 11 16.73 3.25 -1.68
CA GLN A 11 17.42 2.15 -0.99
C GLN A 11 16.55 1.55 0.13
N ALA A 12 15.83 2.38 0.88
CA ALA A 12 14.90 1.91 1.91
C ALA A 12 13.76 1.06 1.32
N VAL A 13 13.20 1.45 0.17
CA VAL A 13 12.16 0.67 -0.52
C VAL A 13 12.71 -0.68 -0.99
N LYS A 14 13.90 -0.71 -1.58
CA LYS A 14 14.56 -1.96 -2.01
C LYS A 14 14.80 -2.91 -0.82
N LEU A 15 15.26 -2.37 0.31
CA LEU A 15 15.46 -3.16 1.52
C LEU A 15 14.14 -3.74 2.03
N ALA A 16 13.08 -2.94 2.08
CA ALA A 16 11.76 -3.41 2.50
C ALA A 16 11.24 -4.52 1.58
N ASP A 17 11.38 -4.37 0.26
CA ASP A 17 11.00 -5.40 -0.71
C ASP A 17 11.82 -6.69 -0.54
N ALA A 18 13.13 -6.58 -0.27
CA ALA A 18 13.98 -7.73 0.00
C ALA A 18 13.58 -8.46 1.30
N LEU A 19 13.28 -7.72 2.37
CA LEU A 19 12.78 -8.29 3.62
C LEU A 19 11.44 -9.01 3.41
N ASN A 20 10.50 -8.38 2.70
CA ASN A 20 9.23 -9.00 2.38
C ASN A 20 9.40 -10.28 1.53
N ALA A 21 10.37 -10.30 0.60
CA ALA A 21 10.68 -11.47 -0.20
C ALA A 21 11.28 -12.62 0.64
N ILE A 22 12.10 -12.31 1.64
CA ILE A 22 12.66 -13.30 2.58
C ILE A 22 11.55 -13.93 3.41
N GLU A 23 10.63 -13.12 3.92
CA GLU A 23 9.51 -13.58 4.75
C GLU A 23 8.35 -14.16 3.92
N GLY A 24 8.45 -14.13 2.58
CA GLY A 24 7.39 -14.59 1.68
C GLY A 24 6.10 -13.76 1.75
N VAL A 25 6.17 -12.53 2.27
CA VAL A 25 5.01 -11.64 2.44
C VAL A 25 4.70 -10.95 1.11
N PRO A 26 3.53 -11.21 0.50
CA PRO A 26 3.18 -10.56 -0.76
C PRO A 26 2.82 -9.10 -0.54
N VAL A 27 3.55 -8.19 -1.20
CA VAL A 27 3.24 -6.76 -1.21
C VAL A 27 2.29 -6.44 -2.36
N SER A 28 1.17 -5.79 -2.05
CA SER A 28 0.18 -5.40 -3.07
C SER A 28 0.78 -4.43 -4.09
N LYS A 29 0.28 -4.49 -5.34
CA LYS A 29 0.71 -3.57 -6.41
C LYS A 29 0.48 -2.11 -6.03
N TYR A 30 -0.60 -1.83 -5.29
CA TYR A 30 -0.91 -0.50 -4.78
C TYR A 30 0.12 0.01 -3.76
N ALA A 31 0.53 -0.84 -2.82
CA ALA A 31 1.58 -0.50 -1.85
C ALA A 31 2.93 -0.24 -2.53
N LYS A 32 3.30 -1.04 -3.55
CA LYS A 32 4.52 -0.80 -4.34
C LYS A 32 4.49 0.55 -5.06
N MET A 33 3.35 0.91 -5.65
CA MET A 33 3.17 2.21 -6.31
C MET A 33 3.35 3.37 -5.32
N LEU A 34 2.75 3.27 -4.13
CA LEU A 34 2.88 4.27 -3.07
C LEU A 34 4.33 4.41 -2.56
N SER A 35 5.04 3.29 -2.38
CA SER A 35 6.46 3.29 -2.03
C SER A 35 7.31 4.04 -3.06
N GLN A 36 6.98 3.91 -4.34
CA GLN A 36 7.68 4.60 -5.44
C GLN A 36 7.41 6.11 -5.43
N CYS A 37 6.15 6.52 -5.24
CA CYS A 37 5.78 7.93 -5.07
C CYS A 37 6.42 8.55 -3.83
N TRP A 38 6.53 7.81 -2.72
CA TRP A 38 7.26 8.28 -1.54
C TRP A 38 8.76 8.44 -1.80
N ALA A 39 9.36 7.49 -2.51
CA ALA A 39 10.76 7.54 -2.88
C ALA A 39 11.09 8.72 -3.78
N ASN A 40 10.21 9.01 -4.75
CA ASN A 40 10.27 10.22 -5.57
C ASN A 40 9.92 11.50 -4.80
N GLY A 41 9.27 11.34 -3.64
CA GLY A 41 8.75 12.39 -2.74
C GLY A 41 7.63 13.21 -3.31
N ASP A 42 6.85 12.59 -4.18
CA ASP A 42 5.52 13.07 -4.58
C ASP A 42 4.54 13.03 -3.38
N LEU A 43 4.84 12.21 -2.37
CA LEU A 43 4.08 12.11 -1.13
C LEU A 43 4.98 11.94 0.11
N THR A 44 4.47 12.39 1.26
CA THR A 44 5.13 12.20 2.57
C THR A 44 4.86 10.80 3.12
N GLY A 45 5.64 10.35 4.10
CA GLY A 45 5.40 9.05 4.75
C GLY A 45 4.05 8.98 5.47
N GLU A 46 3.56 10.12 5.97
CA GLU A 46 2.24 10.22 6.60
C GLU A 46 1.12 10.05 5.57
N GLN A 47 1.20 10.77 4.43
CA GLN A 47 0.27 10.61 3.32
C GLN A 47 0.27 9.18 2.77
N MET A 48 1.44 8.53 2.72
CA MET A 48 1.54 7.11 2.33
C MET A 48 0.73 6.21 3.26
N LYS A 49 0.88 6.41 4.57
CA LYS A 49 0.21 5.63 5.60
C LYS A 49 -1.31 5.84 5.56
N GLU A 50 -1.77 7.08 5.42
CA GLU A 50 -3.18 7.40 5.25
C GLU A 50 -3.78 6.75 4.00
N ALA A 51 -3.08 6.81 2.87
CA ALA A 51 -3.54 6.19 1.63
C ALA A 51 -3.68 4.65 1.76
N LEU A 52 -2.74 4.00 2.45
CA LEU A 52 -2.81 2.57 2.74
C LEU A 52 -4.00 2.26 3.65
N LEU A 53 -4.18 2.99 4.75
CA LEU A 53 -5.31 2.81 5.67
C LEU A 53 -6.65 3.01 4.96
N ALA A 54 -6.80 4.09 4.19
CA ALA A 54 -8.01 4.37 3.42
C ALA A 54 -8.30 3.26 2.40
N SER A 55 -7.28 2.67 1.77
CA SER A 55 -7.45 1.52 0.90
C SER A 55 -7.96 0.30 1.65
N HIS A 56 -7.43 0.01 2.84
CA HIS A 56 -7.90 -1.09 3.67
C HIS A 56 -9.33 -0.90 4.15
N TYR A 57 -9.71 0.32 4.56
CA TYR A 57 -11.09 0.62 4.96
C TYR A 57 -12.08 0.43 3.81
N ARG A 58 -11.72 0.86 2.59
CA ARG A 58 -12.57 0.65 1.41
C ARG A 58 -12.74 -0.82 1.07
N LEU A 59 -11.66 -1.60 1.11
CA LEU A 59 -11.72 -3.04 0.88
C LEU A 59 -12.62 -3.72 1.92
N ALA A 60 -12.45 -3.40 3.21
CA ALA A 60 -13.30 -3.94 4.27
C ALA A 60 -14.79 -3.61 4.04
N ALA A 61 -15.10 -2.35 3.71
CA ALA A 61 -16.48 -1.94 3.41
C ALA A 61 -17.06 -2.68 2.19
N GLN A 62 -16.26 -2.92 1.14
CA GLN A 62 -16.68 -3.67 -0.03
C GLN A 62 -16.99 -5.14 0.31
N GLU A 63 -16.13 -5.81 1.06
CA GLU A 63 -16.36 -7.20 1.50
C GLU A 63 -17.66 -7.34 2.31
N HIS A 64 -17.93 -6.40 3.22
CA HIS A 64 -19.19 -6.38 3.98
C HIS A 64 -20.42 -6.21 3.07
N SER A 65 -20.38 -5.26 2.13
CA SER A 65 -21.49 -5.04 1.20
C SER A 65 -21.72 -6.19 0.21
N ALA A 66 -20.66 -6.87 -0.24
CA ALA A 66 -20.75 -8.02 -1.12
C ALA A 66 -21.38 -9.23 -0.40
N HIS A 67 -21.04 -9.44 0.88
CA HIS A 67 -21.61 -10.51 1.68
C HIS A 67 -23.12 -10.33 1.91
N GLU A 68 -23.57 -9.10 2.19
CA GLU A 68 -25.01 -8.78 2.34
C GLU A 68 -25.78 -8.92 1.02
N THR A 69 -25.18 -8.52 -0.10
CA THR A 69 -25.84 -8.59 -1.41
C THR A 69 -26.00 -10.04 -1.90
N MET A 70 -25.00 -10.90 -1.68
CA MET A 70 -25.09 -12.31 -2.03
C MET A 70 -26.14 -13.05 -1.19
N PHE A 71 -26.24 -12.74 0.11
CA PHE A 71 -27.24 -13.36 1.00
C PHE A 71 -28.68 -12.94 0.70
N SER A 72 -28.88 -11.76 0.09
CA SER A 72 -30.20 -11.26 -0.29
C SER A 72 -30.67 -11.70 -1.68
N GLN A 73 -29.79 -12.26 -2.51
CA GLN A 73 -30.13 -12.82 -3.84
C GLN A 73 -30.51 -14.31 -3.78
N GLU A 74 -30.25 -14.98 -2.64
CA GLU A 74 -30.60 -16.40 -2.42
C GLU A 74 -31.87 -16.61 -1.56
N GLN A 75 -32.64 -15.55 -1.25
CA GLN A 75 -33.95 -15.63 -0.57
C GLN A 75 -35.11 -15.26 -1.48
#